data_AF-A0A833JDY9-F1
#
_entry.id   AF-A0A833JDY9-F1
#
_cell.length_a   1.000
_cell.length_b   1.000
_cell.length_c   1.000
_cell.angle_alpha   90.00
_cell.angle_beta   90.00
_cell.angle_gamma   90.00
#
_symmetry.space_group_name_H-M   'P 1'
#
loop_
_entity.id
_entity.type
_entity.pdbx_description
1 polymer ?
#
loop_
_entity_poly.entity_id
_entity_poly.type
_entity_poly.pdbx_seq_one_letter_code
_entity_poly.pdbx_strand_id
1 'polypeptide(L)'
;MKNKYILKYIFSIFILSTAPLYFSCGTDNLFSSLSSKSQKNKAQDNIIEGNYSAAISILEPYVTNNPNDTQAIGMLGTAYMLSAGFNLLNITVDISNSSSSSKNNFQAILASLPSGTASNISYMTKAVNILSTISSAQRSSEQNYQLALAQAGLAILIVKSDCLDSSGKISTTQTNAMSASDSTSVYTNLQNAQTNLASAGISPGTTSGSAMLANLFTQISNTAGGSNNLKVTNFIIAQE
;
A
#
# COMPACT_ATOMS: atom_id res chain seq x y z
N MET A 1 -66.23 -45.25 -12.50
CA MET A 1 -65.94 -44.48 -13.73
C MET A 1 -65.48 -43.09 -13.35
N LYS A 2 -64.55 -42.53 -14.14
CA LYS A 2 -64.01 -41.15 -14.07
C LYS A 2 -63.04 -40.84 -12.93
N ASN A 3 -61.74 -41.12 -13.15
CA ASN A 3 -60.72 -40.11 -12.86
C ASN A 3 -59.44 -40.28 -13.73
N LYS A 4 -59.62 -40.47 -15.05
CA LYS A 4 -58.52 -40.56 -16.02
C LYS A 4 -58.27 -39.26 -16.80
N TYR A 5 -58.92 -38.15 -16.44
CA TYR A 5 -58.86 -36.89 -17.18
C TYR A 5 -58.05 -35.76 -16.50
N ILE A 6 -57.70 -35.90 -15.22
CA ILE A 6 -56.93 -34.87 -14.50
C ILE A 6 -55.41 -35.00 -14.76
N LEU A 7 -54.91 -36.23 -15.01
CA LEU A 7 -53.48 -36.46 -15.27
C LEU A 7 -53.02 -36.01 -16.67
N LYS A 8 -53.96 -35.85 -17.63
CA LYS A 8 -53.65 -35.42 -19.00
C LYS A 8 -53.44 -33.90 -19.14
N TYR A 9 -53.98 -33.09 -18.24
CA TYR A 9 -53.84 -31.63 -18.33
C TYR A 9 -52.58 -31.09 -17.63
N ILE A 10 -52.02 -31.82 -16.66
CA ILE A 10 -50.79 -31.39 -15.98
C ILE A 10 -49.55 -31.71 -16.83
N PHE A 11 -49.57 -32.76 -17.64
CA PHE A 11 -48.46 -33.11 -18.54
C PHE A 11 -48.39 -32.25 -19.81
N SER A 12 -49.49 -31.59 -20.20
CA SER A 12 -49.53 -30.69 -21.37
C SER A 12 -49.18 -29.23 -21.06
N ILE A 13 -49.06 -28.85 -19.79
CA ILE A 13 -48.58 -27.52 -19.39
C ILE A 13 -47.07 -27.51 -19.14
N PHE A 14 -46.45 -28.68 -18.91
CA PHE A 14 -45.01 -28.79 -18.61
C PHE A 14 -44.11 -29.02 -19.84
N ILE A 15 -44.69 -29.20 -21.04
CA ILE A 15 -43.95 -29.34 -22.32
C ILE A 15 -44.24 -28.16 -23.24
N LEU A 16 -44.45 -26.97 -22.67
CA LEU A 16 -44.47 -25.70 -23.41
C LEU A 16 -43.51 -24.64 -22.84
N SER A 17 -42.68 -25.00 -21.86
CA SER A 17 -41.69 -24.09 -21.27
C SER A 17 -40.23 -24.51 -21.49
N THR A 18 -39.98 -25.56 -22.28
CA THR A 18 -38.61 -25.99 -22.63
C THR A 18 -38.42 -26.06 -24.14
N ALA A 19 -37.89 -24.95 -24.67
CA ALA A 19 -37.38 -24.69 -26.02
C ALA A 19 -38.44 -24.49 -27.12
N PRO A 20 -38.33 -23.36 -27.84
CA PRO A 20 -37.22 -23.21 -28.78
C PRO A 20 -36.16 -22.22 -28.30
N LEU A 21 -35.06 -22.77 -27.79
CA LEU A 21 -33.72 -22.17 -27.77
C LEU A 21 -33.08 -22.13 -29.17
N TYR A 22 -33.89 -22.11 -30.22
CA TYR A 22 -33.42 -22.10 -31.60
C TYR A 22 -34.42 -21.26 -32.41
N PHE A 23 -33.92 -20.22 -33.08
CA PHE A 23 -34.64 -19.21 -33.87
C PHE A 23 -35.13 -17.96 -33.13
N SER A 24 -34.17 -17.24 -32.54
CA SER A 24 -33.95 -15.86 -32.94
C SER A 24 -32.49 -15.50 -32.65
N CYS A 25 -31.63 -15.62 -33.65
CA CYS A 25 -30.32 -14.96 -33.66
C CYS A 25 -30.55 -13.45 -33.75
N GLY A 26 -31.04 -12.83 -32.68
CA GLY A 26 -30.73 -11.45 -32.37
C GLY A 26 -29.36 -11.46 -31.71
N THR A 27 -28.43 -10.69 -32.24
CA THR A 27 -27.02 -10.56 -31.83
C THR A 27 -26.80 -9.97 -30.42
N ASP A 28 -27.80 -10.05 -29.54
CA ASP A 28 -27.75 -9.44 -28.22
C ASP A 28 -27.97 -10.51 -27.16
N ASN A 29 -26.85 -10.93 -26.56
CA ASN A 29 -26.84 -11.76 -25.36
C ASN A 29 -27.82 -11.16 -24.32
N LEU A 30 -28.75 -11.96 -23.79
CA LEU A 30 -29.65 -11.61 -22.68
C LEU A 30 -28.92 -11.15 -21.40
N PHE A 31 -27.60 -11.32 -21.36
CA PHE A 31 -26.69 -10.88 -20.30
C PHE A 31 -25.77 -9.72 -20.72
N SER A 32 -25.94 -9.12 -21.91
CA SER A 32 -25.15 -7.97 -22.38
C SER A 32 -25.29 -6.75 -21.45
N SER A 33 -26.36 -6.70 -20.66
CA SER A 33 -26.66 -5.67 -19.67
C SER A 33 -26.14 -5.98 -18.26
N LEU A 34 -25.44 -7.11 -18.01
CA LEU A 34 -24.54 -7.16 -16.86
C LEU A 34 -23.39 -6.21 -17.20
N SER A 35 -23.50 -4.97 -16.70
CA SER A 35 -22.48 -3.95 -16.90
C SER A 35 -21.10 -4.56 -16.64
N SER A 36 -20.23 -4.47 -17.64
CA SER A 36 -18.86 -4.91 -17.46
C SER A 36 -18.29 -4.16 -16.24
N LYS A 37 -17.76 -4.91 -15.26
CA LYS A 37 -17.17 -4.28 -14.05
C LYS A 37 -16.23 -3.16 -14.49
N SER A 38 -16.34 -1.98 -13.86
CA SER A 38 -15.46 -0.85 -14.14
C SER A 38 -14.00 -1.27 -13.95
N GLN A 39 -13.06 -0.63 -14.66
CA GLN A 39 -11.63 -0.93 -14.50
C GLN A 39 -11.16 -0.78 -13.05
N LYS A 40 -11.71 0.21 -12.32
CA LYS A 40 -11.45 0.39 -10.88
C LYS A 40 -11.93 -0.79 -10.04
N ASN A 41 -13.14 -1.29 -10.30
CA ASN A 41 -13.67 -2.45 -9.56
C ASN A 41 -12.86 -3.72 -9.85
N LYS A 42 -12.46 -3.93 -11.11
CA LYS A 42 -11.58 -5.06 -11.48
C LYS A 42 -10.22 -4.96 -10.79
N ALA A 43 -9.63 -3.77 -10.75
CA ALA A 43 -8.36 -3.57 -10.06
C ALA A 43 -8.50 -3.78 -8.55
N GLN A 44 -9.59 -3.31 -7.95
CA GLN A 44 -9.88 -3.52 -6.53
C GLN A 44 -10.05 -5.00 -6.19
N ASP A 45 -10.78 -5.77 -7.01
CA ASP A 45 -10.91 -7.22 -6.85
C ASP A 45 -9.52 -7.89 -6.86
N ASN A 46 -8.65 -7.52 -7.81
CA ASN A 46 -7.28 -8.03 -7.87
C ASN A 46 -6.45 -7.66 -6.63
N ILE A 47 -6.62 -6.46 -6.06
CA ILE A 47 -5.95 -6.09 -4.80
C ILE A 47 -6.43 -6.99 -3.66
N ILE A 48 -7.74 -7.23 -3.54
CA ILE A 48 -8.33 -8.07 -2.50
C ILE A 48 -7.88 -9.53 -2.64
N GLU A 49 -7.76 -10.02 -3.87
CA GLU A 49 -7.29 -11.38 -4.18
C GLU A 49 -5.77 -11.56 -4.04
N GLY A 50 -5.01 -10.50 -3.75
CA GLY A 50 -3.54 -10.54 -3.68
C GLY A 50 -2.83 -10.50 -5.04
N ASN A 51 -3.57 -10.34 -6.14
CA ASN A 51 -3.08 -10.26 -7.51
C ASN A 51 -2.58 -8.85 -7.85
N TYR A 52 -1.61 -8.32 -7.08
CA TYR A 52 -1.18 -6.92 -7.19
C TYR A 52 -0.62 -6.54 -8.56
N SER A 53 0.10 -7.46 -9.23
CA SER A 53 0.64 -7.23 -10.57
C SER A 53 -0.48 -6.98 -11.60
N ALA A 54 -1.58 -7.74 -11.52
CA ALA A 54 -2.74 -7.54 -12.38
C ALA A 54 -3.47 -6.21 -12.05
N ALA A 55 -3.58 -5.86 -10.76
CA ALA A 55 -4.12 -4.56 -10.34
C ALA A 55 -3.30 -3.39 -10.90
N ILE A 56 -1.97 -3.45 -10.80
CA ILE A 56 -1.04 -2.44 -11.34
C ILE A 56 -1.22 -2.34 -12.87
N SER A 57 -1.27 -3.46 -13.58
CA SER A 57 -1.44 -3.48 -15.04
C SER A 57 -2.75 -2.85 -15.51
N ILE A 58 -3.79 -2.85 -14.68
CA ILE A 58 -5.07 -2.17 -14.97
C ILE A 58 -4.98 -0.68 -14.60
N LEU A 59 -4.37 -0.36 -13.46
CA LEU A 59 -4.39 0.99 -12.88
C LEU A 59 -3.38 1.95 -13.49
N GLU A 60 -2.18 1.51 -13.88
CA GLU A 60 -1.18 2.37 -14.53
C GLU A 60 -1.75 3.10 -15.78
N PRO A 61 -2.32 2.39 -16.79
CA PRO A 61 -2.89 3.07 -17.95
C PRO A 61 -4.16 3.87 -17.61
N TYR A 62 -4.95 3.41 -16.63
CA TYR A 62 -6.16 4.13 -16.21
C TYR A 62 -5.81 5.48 -15.59
N VAL A 63 -4.88 5.52 -14.63
CA VAL A 63 -4.46 6.73 -13.93
C VAL A 63 -3.77 7.70 -14.89
N THR A 64 -2.98 7.19 -15.83
CA THR A 64 -2.37 8.01 -16.89
C THR A 64 -3.42 8.78 -17.70
N ASN A 65 -4.55 8.13 -18.03
CA ASN A 65 -5.64 8.75 -18.78
C ASN A 65 -6.60 9.57 -17.89
N ASN A 66 -6.57 9.37 -16.57
CA ASN A 66 -7.46 10.01 -15.61
C ASN A 66 -6.65 10.59 -14.43
N PRO A 67 -5.76 11.57 -14.67
CA PRO A 67 -4.79 12.03 -13.66
C PRO A 67 -5.42 12.76 -12.47
N ASN A 68 -6.71 13.12 -12.56
CA ASN A 68 -7.45 13.76 -11.47
C ASN A 68 -8.28 12.76 -10.63
N ASP A 69 -8.30 11.47 -10.99
CA ASP A 69 -9.00 10.43 -10.22
C ASP A 69 -8.15 10.03 -9.01
N THR A 70 -8.25 10.82 -7.94
CA THR A 70 -7.46 10.66 -6.71
C THR A 70 -7.71 9.32 -6.01
N GLN A 71 -8.88 8.72 -6.24
CA GLN A 71 -9.19 7.37 -5.74
C GLN A 71 -8.38 6.31 -6.50
N ALA A 72 -8.33 6.39 -7.83
CA ALA A 72 -7.54 5.47 -8.64
C ALA A 72 -6.03 5.60 -8.35
N ILE A 73 -5.56 6.83 -8.15
CA ILE A 73 -4.18 7.09 -7.72
C ILE A 73 -3.89 6.43 -6.37
N GLY A 74 -4.79 6.61 -5.39
CA GLY A 74 -4.68 5.95 -4.08
C GLY A 74 -4.61 4.43 -4.19
N MET A 75 -5.47 3.82 -5.00
CA MET A 75 -5.48 2.36 -5.25
C MET A 75 -4.19 1.88 -5.92
N LEU A 76 -3.64 2.64 -6.88
CA LEU A 76 -2.37 2.30 -7.53
C LEU A 76 -1.21 2.39 -6.52
N GLY A 77 -1.20 3.43 -5.69
CA GLY A 77 -0.28 3.55 -4.56
C GLY A 77 -0.36 2.34 -3.62
N THR A 78 -1.57 1.91 -3.24
CA THR A 78 -1.79 0.72 -2.42
C THR A 78 -1.24 -0.54 -3.08
N ALA A 79 -1.51 -0.75 -4.38
CA ALA A 79 -1.04 -1.93 -5.10
C ALA A 79 0.50 -2.00 -5.15
N TYR A 80 1.18 -0.86 -5.30
CA TYR A 80 2.64 -0.79 -5.19
C TYR A 80 3.15 -1.08 -3.78
N MET A 81 2.54 -0.50 -2.75
CA MET A 81 2.92 -0.77 -1.36
C MET A 81 2.78 -2.26 -1.03
N LEU A 82 1.66 -2.88 -1.40
CA LEU A 82 1.43 -4.30 -1.20
C LEU A 82 2.40 -5.18 -2.01
N SER A 83 2.77 -4.77 -3.23
CA SER A 83 3.80 -5.45 -4.02
C SER A 83 5.18 -5.39 -3.38
N ALA A 84 5.46 -4.37 -2.57
CA ALA A 84 6.67 -4.29 -1.75
C ALA A 84 6.58 -5.10 -0.43
N GLY A 85 5.45 -5.78 -0.17
CA GLY A 85 5.15 -6.43 1.10
C GLY A 85 4.73 -5.45 2.21
N PHE A 86 4.44 -4.19 1.86
CA PHE A 86 4.05 -3.16 2.81
C PHE A 86 2.53 -3.10 2.97
N ASN A 87 2.01 -3.82 3.97
CA ASN A 87 0.60 -3.70 4.38
C ASN A 87 0.49 -2.70 5.54
N LEU A 88 -0.15 -1.55 5.28
CA LEU A 88 -0.29 -0.44 6.24
C LEU A 88 -0.81 -0.89 7.62
N LEU A 89 -1.89 -1.67 7.64
CA LEU A 89 -2.55 -2.05 8.89
C LEU A 89 -1.66 -3.01 9.68
N ASN A 90 -1.14 -4.04 9.02
CA ASN A 90 -0.26 -5.02 9.66
C ASN A 90 0.97 -4.33 10.25
N ILE A 91 1.64 -3.47 9.47
CA ILE A 91 2.87 -2.81 9.90
C ILE A 91 2.64 -1.88 11.10
N THR A 92 1.57 -1.09 11.09
CA THR A 92 1.31 -0.15 12.20
C THR A 92 0.90 -0.87 13.49
N VAL A 93 0.20 -2.01 13.38
CA VAL A 93 -0.11 -2.90 14.51
C VAL A 93 1.16 -3.59 15.01
N ASP A 94 1.98 -4.14 14.12
CA ASP A 94 3.21 -4.86 14.46
C ASP A 94 4.22 -3.95 15.17
N ILE A 95 4.37 -2.70 14.70
CA ILE A 95 5.20 -1.67 15.36
C ILE A 95 4.68 -1.42 16.78
N SER A 96 3.36 -1.23 16.92
CA SER A 96 2.74 -0.94 18.22
C SER A 96 2.96 -2.08 19.21
N ASN A 97 2.76 -3.33 18.78
CA ASN A 97 2.96 -4.51 19.63
C ASN A 97 4.44 -4.75 19.97
N SER A 98 5.34 -4.58 19.01
CA SER A 98 6.77 -4.87 19.17
C SER A 98 7.49 -3.85 20.05
N SER A 99 7.02 -2.60 20.08
CA SER A 99 7.62 -1.49 20.84
C SER A 99 7.73 -1.74 22.34
N SER A 100 6.86 -2.59 22.91
CA SER A 100 6.87 -2.96 24.33
C SER A 100 8.01 -3.90 24.73
N SER A 101 8.65 -4.56 23.75
CA SER A 101 9.65 -5.63 23.96
C SER A 101 11.04 -5.30 23.40
N SER A 102 11.14 -4.34 22.48
CA SER A 102 12.39 -3.89 21.87
C SER A 102 13.12 -2.85 22.73
N LYS A 103 14.46 -2.91 22.78
CA LYS A 103 15.31 -1.93 23.51
C LYS A 103 15.15 -0.48 23.03
N ASN A 104 14.65 -0.24 21.80
CA ASN A 104 14.24 1.07 21.28
C ASN A 104 13.15 0.92 20.18
N ASN A 105 12.34 1.97 19.96
CA ASN A 105 11.26 1.96 18.97
C ASN A 105 11.74 1.77 17.53
N PHE A 106 12.99 2.11 17.22
CA PHE A 106 13.54 1.99 15.88
C PHE A 106 13.77 0.52 15.47
N GLN A 107 14.26 -0.32 16.38
CA GLN A 107 14.42 -1.75 16.15
C GLN A 107 13.07 -2.44 15.95
N ALA A 108 12.01 -2.03 16.66
CA ALA A 108 10.65 -2.50 16.40
C ALA A 108 10.16 -2.13 15.00
N ILE A 109 10.45 -0.91 14.54
CA ILE A 109 10.13 -0.47 13.18
C ILE A 109 10.89 -1.31 12.15
N LEU A 110 12.21 -1.50 12.32
CA LEU A 110 13.02 -2.32 11.41
C LEU A 110 12.50 -3.76 11.31
N ALA A 111 12.09 -4.36 12.43
CA ALA A 111 11.57 -5.73 12.46
C ALA A 111 10.19 -5.87 11.79
N SER A 112 9.35 -4.83 11.85
CA SER A 112 7.97 -4.87 11.35
C SER A 112 7.85 -4.66 9.84
N LEU A 113 8.88 -4.09 9.21
CA LEU A 113 8.85 -3.80 7.77
C LEU A 113 9.48 -4.92 6.93
N PRO A 114 9.09 -5.05 5.64
CA PRO A 114 9.66 -6.05 4.75
C PRO A 114 11.17 -5.83 4.52
N SER A 115 11.83 -6.78 3.85
CA SER A 115 13.25 -6.67 3.50
C SER A 115 13.51 -5.49 2.57
N GLY A 116 14.63 -4.78 2.78
CA GLY A 116 15.10 -3.67 1.93
C GLY A 116 15.69 -4.13 0.60
N THR A 117 15.02 -5.01 -0.13
CA THR A 117 15.50 -5.44 -1.46
C THR A 117 15.28 -4.33 -2.49
N ALA A 118 16.09 -4.33 -3.57
CA ALA A 118 15.97 -3.37 -4.65
C ALA A 118 14.55 -3.35 -5.28
N SER A 119 13.89 -4.51 -5.39
CA SER A 119 12.51 -4.61 -5.87
C SER A 119 11.51 -3.93 -4.94
N ASN A 120 11.61 -4.15 -3.62
CA ASN A 120 10.72 -3.53 -2.65
C ASN A 120 10.92 -2.01 -2.59
N ILE A 121 12.18 -1.54 -2.65
CA ILE A 121 12.51 -0.12 -2.74
C ILE A 121 11.96 0.49 -4.02
N SER A 122 12.06 -0.21 -5.16
CA SER A 122 11.49 0.26 -6.44
C SER A 122 9.98 0.42 -6.37
N TYR A 123 9.26 -0.57 -5.83
CA TYR A 123 7.82 -0.49 -5.65
C TYR A 123 7.40 0.62 -4.68
N MET A 124 8.08 0.77 -3.54
CA MET A 124 7.78 1.86 -2.60
C MET A 124 8.10 3.24 -3.19
N THR A 125 9.16 3.36 -3.98
CA THR A 125 9.44 4.58 -4.74
C THR A 125 8.30 4.91 -5.71
N LYS A 126 7.80 3.91 -6.46
CA LYS A 126 6.62 4.10 -7.33
C LYS A 126 5.37 4.50 -6.54
N ALA A 127 5.15 3.91 -5.36
CA ALA A 127 4.04 4.27 -4.48
C ALA A 127 4.13 5.73 -4.01
N VAL A 128 5.29 6.17 -3.50
CA VAL A 128 5.50 7.55 -3.08
C VAL A 128 5.30 8.51 -4.25
N ASN A 129 5.87 8.20 -5.41
CA ASN A 129 5.77 9.06 -6.60
C ASN A 129 4.32 9.22 -7.07
N ILE A 130 3.57 8.12 -7.17
CA ILE A 130 2.18 8.19 -7.65
C ILE A 130 1.25 8.86 -6.63
N LEU A 131 1.41 8.58 -5.33
CA LEU A 131 0.60 9.24 -4.29
C LEU A 131 0.91 10.74 -4.19
N SER A 132 2.15 11.14 -4.49
CA SER A 132 2.56 12.55 -4.51
C SER A 132 1.98 13.33 -5.69
N THR A 133 1.42 12.69 -6.71
CA THR A 133 0.73 13.41 -7.81
C THR A 133 -0.60 14.01 -7.38
N ILE A 134 -1.18 13.53 -6.27
CA ILE A 134 -2.33 14.19 -5.65
C ILE A 134 -1.83 15.45 -4.96
N SER A 135 -2.26 16.61 -5.45
CA SER A 135 -1.87 17.89 -4.86
C SER A 135 -2.25 17.94 -3.38
N SER A 136 -1.43 18.61 -2.56
CA SER A 136 -1.67 18.69 -1.10
C SER A 136 -3.04 19.29 -0.76
N ALA A 137 -3.53 20.23 -1.58
CA ALA A 137 -4.84 20.85 -1.40
C ALA A 137 -6.03 19.90 -1.70
N GLN A 138 -5.81 18.84 -2.47
CA GLN A 138 -6.84 17.87 -2.85
C GLN A 138 -6.75 16.57 -2.04
N ARG A 139 -5.69 16.38 -1.23
CA ARG A 139 -5.52 15.18 -0.42
C ARG A 139 -6.45 15.19 0.79
N SER A 140 -7.25 14.14 0.90
CA SER A 140 -7.94 13.77 2.14
C SER A 140 -6.96 13.38 3.25
N SER A 141 -7.44 13.32 4.50
CA SER A 141 -6.65 12.85 5.65
C SER A 141 -6.14 11.42 5.43
N GLU A 142 -6.96 10.54 4.85
CA GLU A 142 -6.59 9.16 4.53
C GLU A 142 -5.49 9.08 3.48
N GLN A 143 -5.54 9.94 2.45
CA GLN A 143 -4.50 10.01 1.43
C GLN A 143 -3.19 10.59 1.98
N ASN A 144 -3.28 11.56 2.89
CA ASN A 144 -2.10 12.06 3.63
C ASN A 144 -1.49 10.95 4.49
N TYR A 145 -2.32 10.18 5.21
CA TYR A 145 -1.86 9.04 6.00
C TYR A 145 -1.18 7.98 5.15
N GLN A 146 -1.79 7.61 4.02
CA GLN A 146 -1.23 6.64 3.07
C GLN A 146 0.13 7.09 2.53
N LEU A 147 0.22 8.33 2.01
CA LEU A 147 1.47 8.89 1.50
C LEU A 147 2.55 8.92 2.58
N ALA A 148 2.18 9.30 3.80
CA ALA A 148 3.13 9.37 4.90
C ALA A 148 3.73 8.00 5.25
N LEU A 149 2.90 6.96 5.30
CA LEU A 149 3.38 5.61 5.56
C LEU A 149 4.16 5.04 4.37
N ALA A 150 3.83 5.43 3.14
CA ALA A 150 4.65 5.10 1.98
C ALA A 150 6.06 5.72 2.09
N GLN A 151 6.15 7.00 2.47
CA GLN A 151 7.41 7.72 2.65
C GLN A 151 8.24 7.15 3.80
N ALA A 152 7.61 6.93 4.97
CA ALA A 152 8.29 6.29 6.10
C ALA A 152 8.74 4.87 5.73
N GLY A 153 7.90 4.10 5.06
CA GLY A 153 8.24 2.77 4.56
C GLY A 153 9.45 2.78 3.63
N LEU A 154 9.46 3.67 2.64
CA LEU A 154 10.59 3.83 1.72
C LEU A 154 11.89 4.17 2.47
N ALA A 155 11.84 5.12 3.39
CA ALA A 155 13.01 5.51 4.19
C ALA A 155 13.57 4.31 4.97
N ILE A 156 12.71 3.55 5.65
CA ILE A 156 13.14 2.38 6.42
C ILE A 156 13.68 1.28 5.51
N LEU A 157 13.11 1.05 4.32
CA LEU A 157 13.66 0.06 3.38
C LEU A 157 15.05 0.43 2.88
N ILE A 158 15.32 1.72 2.65
CA ILE A 158 16.66 2.21 2.31
C ILE A 158 17.63 1.93 3.47
N VAL A 159 17.23 2.25 4.71
CA VAL A 159 18.04 1.89 5.89
C VAL A 159 18.30 0.37 5.94
N LYS A 160 17.29 -0.45 5.69
CA LYS A 160 17.43 -1.91 5.70
C LYS A 160 18.38 -2.43 4.63
N SER A 161 18.41 -1.79 3.46
CA SER A 161 19.34 -2.11 2.37
C SER A 161 20.78 -1.79 2.76
N ASP A 162 21.00 -0.60 3.31
CA ASP A 162 22.33 -0.01 3.36
C ASP A 162 23.01 -0.15 4.72
N CYS A 163 22.24 -0.39 5.79
CA CYS A 163 22.75 -0.30 7.16
C CYS A 163 22.68 -1.64 7.93
N LEU A 164 22.04 -2.68 7.36
CA LEU A 164 21.90 -3.98 8.03
C LEU A 164 22.86 -5.04 7.51
N ASP A 165 23.43 -5.80 8.44
CA ASP A 165 24.34 -6.90 8.14
C ASP A 165 23.58 -8.12 7.61
N SER A 166 24.32 -9.17 7.26
CA SER A 166 23.74 -10.44 6.79
C SER A 166 22.86 -11.14 7.84
N SER A 167 22.95 -10.73 9.11
CA SER A 167 22.11 -11.20 10.22
C SER A 167 20.91 -10.28 10.48
N GLY A 168 20.73 -9.23 9.68
CA GLY A 168 19.64 -8.26 9.82
C GLY A 168 19.81 -7.27 10.98
N LYS A 169 21.03 -7.08 11.50
CA LYS A 169 21.33 -6.13 12.58
C LYS A 169 22.00 -4.88 12.03
N ILE A 170 21.83 -3.75 12.72
CA ILE A 170 22.54 -2.52 12.37
C ILE A 170 24.04 -2.76 12.44
N SER A 171 24.76 -2.32 11.41
CA SER A 171 26.21 -2.38 11.33
C SER A 171 26.76 -0.97 11.17
N THR A 172 27.61 -0.54 12.10
CA THR A 172 28.37 0.71 11.97
C THR A 172 29.17 0.76 10.66
N THR A 173 29.76 -0.35 10.22
CA THR A 173 30.55 -0.40 8.97
C THR A 173 29.67 -0.12 7.75
N GLN A 174 28.52 -0.80 7.63
CA GLN A 174 27.63 -0.59 6.49
C GLN A 174 26.94 0.78 6.56
N THR A 175 26.53 1.21 7.76
CA THR A 175 25.92 2.54 7.96
C THR A 175 26.87 3.66 7.56
N ASN A 176 28.17 3.55 7.86
CA ASN A 176 29.18 4.51 7.40
C ASN A 176 29.43 4.45 5.88
N ALA A 177 29.10 3.34 5.23
CA ALA A 177 29.18 3.18 3.78
C ALA A 177 27.91 3.64 3.04
N MET A 178 26.82 3.95 3.76
CA MET A 178 25.59 4.49 3.19
C MET A 178 25.87 5.76 2.38
N SER A 179 25.33 5.83 1.16
CA SER A 179 25.60 6.98 0.30
C SER A 179 24.99 8.27 0.85
N ALA A 180 25.59 9.41 0.52
CA ALA A 180 25.04 10.72 0.88
C ALA A 180 23.64 10.97 0.26
N SER A 181 23.38 10.38 -0.92
CA SER A 181 22.08 10.45 -1.59
C SER A 181 21.01 9.68 -0.84
N ASP A 182 21.33 8.45 -0.43
CA ASP A 182 20.38 7.57 0.27
C ASP A 182 20.05 8.11 1.66
N SER A 183 21.06 8.54 2.41
CA SER A 183 20.87 9.17 3.72
C SER A 183 20.07 10.47 3.64
N THR A 184 20.29 11.30 2.62
CA THR A 184 19.46 12.50 2.37
C THR A 184 18.02 12.12 1.99
N SER A 185 17.85 11.05 1.22
CA SER A 185 16.53 10.53 0.85
C SER A 185 15.77 9.99 2.06
N VAL A 186 16.45 9.29 2.97
CA VAL A 186 15.88 8.85 4.26
C VAL A 186 15.42 10.05 5.07
N TYR A 187 16.27 11.07 5.25
CA TYR A 187 15.92 12.27 5.99
C TYR A 187 14.69 12.97 5.40
N THR A 188 14.68 13.18 4.07
CA THR A 188 13.61 13.90 3.37
C THR A 188 12.30 13.11 3.40
N ASN A 189 12.34 11.80 3.18
CA ASN A 189 11.15 10.96 3.25
C ASN A 189 10.56 10.94 4.66
N LEU A 190 11.38 10.87 5.72
CA LEU A 190 10.89 10.92 7.10
C LEU A 190 10.34 12.29 7.48
N GLN A 191 10.93 13.38 6.99
CA GLN A 191 10.40 14.74 7.16
C GLN A 191 9.01 14.88 6.51
N ASN A 192 8.88 14.42 5.27
CA ASN A 192 7.63 14.46 4.54
C ASN A 192 6.58 13.54 5.19
N ALA A 193 7.00 12.38 5.68
CA ALA A 193 6.12 11.47 6.41
C ALA A 193 5.58 12.13 7.68
N GLN A 194 6.42 12.79 8.47
CA GLN A 194 5.96 13.54 9.65
C GLN A 194 4.95 14.63 9.28
N THR A 195 5.22 15.39 8.21
CA THR A 195 4.34 16.46 7.72
C THR A 195 2.97 15.89 7.29
N ASN A 196 2.97 14.81 6.53
CA ASN A 196 1.73 14.19 6.04
C ASN A 196 0.97 13.46 7.17
N LEU A 197 1.65 12.87 8.15
CA LEU A 197 1.01 12.33 9.35
C LEU A 197 0.32 13.42 10.17
N ALA A 198 0.95 14.58 10.33
CA ALA A 198 0.33 15.72 10.99
C ALA A 198 -0.92 16.20 10.24
N SER A 199 -0.87 16.29 8.90
CA SER A 199 -2.03 16.59 8.05
C SER A 199 -3.14 15.52 8.11
N ALA A 200 -2.81 14.30 8.49
CA ALA A 200 -3.76 13.22 8.76
C ALA A 200 -4.30 13.23 10.20
N GLY A 201 -3.92 14.21 11.03
CA GLY A 201 -4.34 14.32 12.44
C GLY A 201 -3.54 13.44 13.40
N ILE A 202 -2.42 12.85 12.97
CA ILE A 202 -1.54 12.04 13.81
C ILE A 202 -0.43 12.92 14.41
N SER A 203 -0.44 13.08 15.73
CA SER A 203 0.61 13.80 16.45
C SER A 203 1.71 12.87 16.98
N PRO A 204 2.99 13.33 17.00
CA PRO A 204 4.06 12.63 17.71
C PRO A 204 3.74 12.49 19.21
N GLY A 205 4.18 11.40 19.83
CA GLY A 205 4.10 11.21 21.28
C GLY A 205 2.91 10.38 21.79
N THR A 206 2.04 9.88 20.91
CA THR A 206 1.07 8.81 21.26
C THR A 206 1.70 7.41 21.07
N THR A 207 1.11 6.37 21.66
CA THR A 207 1.63 4.99 21.62
C THR A 207 1.27 4.20 20.35
N SER A 208 0.65 4.85 19.35
CA SER A 208 0.34 4.20 18.08
C SER A 208 1.59 4.00 17.22
N GLY A 209 1.63 2.94 16.39
CA GLY A 209 2.75 2.70 15.48
C GLY A 209 3.01 3.86 14.52
N SER A 210 1.95 4.53 14.05
CA SER A 210 2.08 5.73 13.20
C SER A 210 2.68 6.92 13.95
N ALA A 211 2.37 7.11 15.22
CA ALA A 211 3.00 8.17 16.03
C ALA A 211 4.47 7.85 16.37
N MET A 212 4.83 6.57 16.51
CA MET A 212 6.23 6.15 16.62
C MET A 212 7.02 6.48 15.34
N LEU A 213 6.43 6.23 14.16
CA LEU A 213 7.01 6.64 12.88
C LEU A 213 7.13 8.17 12.77
N ALA A 214 6.12 8.93 13.20
CA ALA A 214 6.19 10.39 13.23
C ALA A 214 7.31 10.92 14.16
N ASN A 215 7.56 10.23 15.27
CA ASN A 215 8.59 10.60 16.24
C ASN A 215 10.01 10.28 15.75
N LEU A 216 10.18 9.30 14.86
CA LEU A 216 11.48 8.91 14.32
C LEU A 216 12.21 10.09 13.67
N PHE A 217 11.48 10.91 12.89
CA PHE A 217 12.08 12.10 12.28
C PHE A 217 12.58 13.10 13.34
N THR A 218 11.82 13.33 14.41
CA THR A 218 12.23 14.22 15.51
C THR A 218 13.52 13.74 16.17
N GLN A 219 13.67 12.42 16.36
CA GLN A 219 14.89 11.85 16.93
C GLN A 219 16.10 12.07 16.01
N ILE A 220 15.93 11.82 14.71
CA ILE A 220 16.97 12.06 13.70
C ILE A 220 17.31 13.55 13.61
N SER A 221 16.32 14.45 13.56
CA SER A 221 16.56 15.89 13.41
C SER A 221 17.31 16.50 14.59
N ASN A 222 17.12 15.93 15.79
CA ASN A 222 17.79 16.32 17.02
C ASN A 222 19.15 15.63 17.24
N THR A 223 19.49 14.64 16.40
CA THR A 223 20.79 13.98 16.47
C THR A 223 21.89 14.94 16.00
N ALA A 224 23.04 14.90 16.66
CA ALA A 224 24.18 15.73 16.31
C ALA A 224 24.69 15.40 14.90
N GLY A 225 24.94 16.43 14.09
CA GLY A 225 25.47 16.30 12.73
C GLY A 225 25.38 17.62 11.97
N GLY A 226 26.45 18.01 11.27
CA GLY A 226 26.52 19.27 10.52
C GLY A 226 25.66 19.30 9.25
N SER A 227 25.12 18.16 8.84
CA SER A 227 24.33 17.98 7.62
C SER A 227 23.29 16.87 7.82
N ASN A 228 22.24 16.86 6.99
CA ASN A 228 21.13 15.91 7.12
C ASN A 228 21.57 14.44 7.00
N ASN A 229 22.50 14.14 6.09
CA ASN A 229 23.08 12.81 5.95
C ASN A 229 23.78 12.36 7.24
N LEU A 230 24.61 13.22 7.85
CA LEU A 230 25.32 12.90 9.09
C LEU A 230 24.36 12.69 10.26
N LYS A 231 23.26 13.45 10.32
CA LYS A 231 22.22 13.23 11.33
C LYS A 231 21.59 11.84 11.22
N VAL A 232 21.30 11.38 10.00
CA VAL A 232 20.76 10.04 9.74
C VAL A 232 21.76 8.97 10.14
N THR A 233 22.99 9.02 9.65
CA THR A 233 24.00 7.98 9.93
C THR A 233 24.32 7.91 11.41
N ASN A 234 24.51 9.05 12.08
CA ASN A 234 24.79 9.10 13.51
C ASN A 234 23.63 8.57 14.34
N PHE A 235 22.39 8.84 13.94
CA PHE A 235 21.21 8.33 14.63
C PHE A 235 21.16 6.81 14.54
N ILE A 236 21.32 6.25 13.34
CA ILE A 236 21.26 4.80 13.08
C ILE A 236 22.38 4.08 13.84
N ILE A 237 23.61 4.58 13.80
CA ILE A 237 24.75 4.01 14.56
C ILE A 237 24.45 3.99 16.05
N ALA A 238 23.80 5.03 16.59
CA ALA A 238 23.43 5.07 18.00
C ALA A 238 22.34 4.04 18.39
N GLN A 239 21.77 3.30 17.43
CA GLN A 239 20.76 2.26 17.67
C GLN A 239 21.32 0.82 17.59
N GLU A 240 22.61 0.63 17.27
CA GLU A 240 23.30 -0.68 17.30
C GLU A 240 23.39 -1.26 18.72
#